data_AF-A0A011V123-F1
#
_entry.id   AF-A0A011V123-F1
#
_cell.length_a   1.000
_cell.length_b   1.000
_cell.length_c   1.000
_cell.angle_alpha   90.00
_cell.angle_beta   90.00
_cell.angle_gamma   90.00
#
_symmetry.space_group_name_H-M   'P 1'
#
loop_
_entity.id
_entity.type
_entity.pdbx_description
1 polymer ?
#
loop_
_entity_poly.entity_id
_entity_poly.type
_entity_poly.pdbx_seq_one_letter_code
_entity_poly.pdbx_strand_id
1 'polypeptide(L)'
;MAERLGAILRALQITEIEYSLSGGGDSGETTLERVTYRNDPLAHDLPDIPIFIGDRGEIRHLPELLGNIVADAPEGDWVNNEGGYGSVYVRPFEGEEALTIDCDMSYREDGDYPSCPASSP
;
A
#
# COMPACT_ATOMS: atom_id res chain seq x y z
N MET A 1 -6.20 -11.44 -10.51
CA MET A 1 -5.93 -11.59 -9.06
C MET A 1 -6.68 -10.53 -8.26
N ALA A 2 -6.60 -9.25 -8.67
CA ALA A 2 -7.33 -8.13 -8.06
C ALA A 2 -8.85 -8.33 -7.89
N GLU A 3 -9.54 -8.93 -8.86
CA GLU A 3 -11.00 -9.22 -8.77
C GLU A 3 -11.36 -10.11 -7.56
N ARG A 4 -10.58 -11.17 -7.33
CA ARG A 4 -10.81 -12.10 -6.20
C ARG A 4 -10.50 -11.44 -4.87
N LEU A 5 -9.44 -10.63 -4.82
CA LEU A 5 -9.11 -9.86 -3.63
C LEU A 5 -10.23 -8.86 -3.29
N GLY A 6 -10.74 -8.13 -4.28
CA GLY A 6 -11.90 -7.24 -4.09
C GLY A 6 -13.11 -7.99 -3.52
N ALA A 7 -13.42 -9.18 -4.03
CA ALA A 7 -14.50 -10.01 -3.49
C ALA A 7 -14.26 -10.42 -2.02
N ILE A 8 -13.03 -10.80 -1.65
CA ILE A 8 -12.67 -11.15 -0.27
C ILE A 8 -12.84 -9.95 0.66
N LEU A 9 -12.30 -8.78 0.28
CA LEU A 9 -12.40 -7.56 1.10
C LEU A 9 -13.85 -7.11 1.29
N ARG A 10 -14.67 -7.20 0.23
CA ARG A 10 -16.12 -6.94 0.32
C ARG A 10 -16.81 -7.94 1.25
N ALA A 11 -16.45 -9.22 1.21
CA ALA A 11 -17.02 -10.24 2.09
C ALA A 11 -16.70 -9.97 3.56
N LEU A 12 -15.47 -9.50 3.83
CA LEU A 12 -15.03 -9.04 5.16
C LEU A 12 -15.63 -7.70 5.58
N GLN A 13 -16.45 -7.07 4.73
CA GLN A 13 -17.04 -5.74 4.96
C GLN A 13 -16.00 -4.63 5.14
N ILE A 14 -14.80 -4.77 4.58
CA ILE A 14 -13.76 -3.73 4.56
C ILE A 14 -14.10 -2.71 3.48
N THR A 15 -14.22 -1.45 3.85
CA THR A 15 -14.61 -0.36 2.95
C THR A 15 -13.43 0.46 2.44
N GLU A 16 -12.39 0.62 3.26
CA GLU A 16 -11.16 1.31 2.89
C GLU A 16 -9.98 0.70 3.67
N ILE A 17 -8.84 0.59 3.01
CA ILE A 17 -7.55 0.33 3.66
C ILE A 17 -6.59 1.44 3.23
N GLU A 18 -5.88 2.01 4.19
CA GLU A 18 -4.87 3.04 3.98
C GLU A 18 -3.49 2.50 4.37
N TYR A 19 -2.54 2.64 3.45
CA TYR A 19 -1.13 2.36 3.68
C TYR A 19 -0.32 3.62 3.46
N SER A 20 0.71 3.82 4.28
CA SER A 20 1.76 4.79 4.00
C SER A 20 2.96 4.10 3.36
N LEU A 21 3.56 4.77 2.38
CA LEU A 21 4.76 4.32 1.67
C LEU A 21 5.88 5.33 1.91
N SER A 22 7.08 4.82 2.17
CA SER A 22 8.28 5.64 2.35
C SER A 22 9.49 4.97 1.70
N GLY A 23 9.98 5.58 0.61
CA GLY A 23 11.19 5.19 -0.09
C GLY A 23 12.44 5.74 0.57
N GLY A 24 13.37 4.86 0.90
CA GLY A 24 14.64 5.17 1.54
C GLY A 24 15.85 5.17 0.61
N GLY A 25 15.65 5.19 -0.71
CA GLY A 25 16.73 5.19 -1.71
C GLY A 25 17.20 3.80 -2.14
N ASP A 26 17.40 2.91 -1.17
CA ASP A 26 17.81 1.51 -1.39
C ASP A 26 16.74 0.49 -0.96
N SER A 27 15.72 0.94 -0.22
CA SER A 27 14.63 0.10 0.28
C SER A 27 13.37 0.93 0.49
N GLY A 28 12.21 0.35 0.21
CA GLY A 28 10.91 0.95 0.49
C GLY A 28 10.23 0.26 1.66
N GLU A 29 9.51 1.03 2.47
CA GLU A 29 8.67 0.52 3.55
C GLU A 29 7.20 0.82 3.26
N THR A 30 6.35 -0.18 3.46
CA THR A 30 4.88 -0.05 3.46
C THR A 30 4.37 -0.25 4.89
N THR A 31 3.63 0.71 5.43
CA THR A 31 3.03 0.61 6.76
C THR A 31 1.51 0.64 6.65
N LEU A 32 0.83 -0.30 7.31
CA LEU A 32 -0.62 -0.29 7.42
C LEU A 32 -1.05 0.79 8.43
N GLU A 33 -1.74 1.82 7.95
CA GLU A 33 -2.16 2.96 8.80
C GLU A 33 -3.58 2.75 9.34
N ARG A 34 -4.50 2.29 8.47
CA ARG A 34 -5.91 2.17 8.83
C ARG A 34 -6.64 1.11 8.02
N VAL A 35 -7.46 0.32 8.70
CA VAL A 35 -8.51 -0.50 8.09
C VAL A 35 -9.87 0.03 8.55
N THR A 36 -10.79 0.25 7.62
CA THR A 36 -12.16 0.68 7.94
C THR A 36 -13.14 -0.42 7.56
N TYR A 37 -13.95 -0.85 8.55
CA TYR A 37 -15.03 -1.81 8.34
C TYR A 37 -16.38 -1.12 8.33
N ARG A 38 -17.31 -1.60 7.50
CA ARG A 38 -18.67 -1.05 7.40
C ARG A 38 -19.44 -1.10 8.72
N ASN A 39 -19.27 -2.17 9.50
CA ASN A 39 -20.09 -2.47 10.67
C ASN A 39 -19.30 -2.47 11.99
N ASP A 40 -18.00 -2.21 11.94
CA ASP A 40 -17.13 -2.26 13.13
C ASP A 40 -16.16 -1.08 13.14
N PRO A 41 -16.54 0.05 13.78
CA PRO A 41 -15.69 1.23 13.85
C PRO A 41 -14.50 1.08 14.81
N LEU A 42 -14.41 0.00 15.59
CA LEU A 42 -13.31 -0.27 16.52
C LEU A 42 -12.28 -1.25 15.95
N ALA A 43 -12.64 -1.99 14.91
CA ALA A 43 -11.71 -2.85 14.19
C ALA A 43 -10.77 -1.99 13.32
N HIS A 44 -9.48 -2.09 13.60
CA HIS A 44 -8.43 -1.36 12.88
C HIS A 44 -7.39 -2.28 12.24
N ASP A 45 -7.37 -3.56 12.64
CA ASP A 45 -6.44 -4.55 12.14
C ASP A 45 -6.98 -5.28 10.92
N LEU A 46 -6.08 -5.68 10.04
CA LEU A 46 -6.38 -6.58 8.94
C LEU A 46 -6.34 -8.04 9.44
N PRO A 47 -7.35 -8.88 9.17
CA PRO A 47 -7.34 -10.24 9.66
C PRO A 47 -6.26 -11.06 8.96
N ASP A 48 -5.48 -11.77 9.76
CA ASP A 48 -4.48 -12.68 9.25
C ASP A 48 -5.12 -14.02 8.86
N ILE A 49 -5.65 -14.08 7.64
CA ILE A 49 -6.33 -15.26 7.09
C ILE A 49 -5.66 -15.77 5.82
N PRO A 50 -5.58 -17.10 5.64
CA PRO A 50 -5.10 -17.69 4.41
C PRO A 50 -6.13 -17.50 3.30
N ILE A 51 -5.71 -16.94 2.17
CA ILE A 51 -6.60 -16.64 1.04
C ILE A 51 -6.21 -17.34 -0.26
N PHE A 52 -4.99 -17.89 -0.32
CA PHE A 52 -4.52 -18.60 -1.51
C PHE A 52 -3.50 -19.70 -1.17
N ILE A 53 -3.46 -20.72 -2.02
CA ILE A 53 -2.39 -21.70 -2.06
C ILE A 53 -1.71 -21.53 -3.41
N GLY A 54 -0.42 -21.18 -3.39
CA GLY A 54 0.37 -21.00 -4.60
C GLY A 54 0.76 -22.30 -5.27
N ASP A 55 1.33 -22.17 -6.48
CA ASP A 55 1.64 -23.30 -7.35
C ASP A 55 2.71 -24.24 -6.77
N ARG A 56 3.46 -23.78 -5.76
CA ARG A 56 4.45 -24.57 -5.02
C ARG A 56 3.92 -25.07 -3.67
N GLY A 57 2.62 -24.91 -3.43
CA GLY A 57 1.96 -25.31 -2.18
C GLY A 57 2.16 -24.32 -1.04
N GLU A 58 2.69 -23.12 -1.29
CA GLU A 58 2.81 -22.08 -0.28
C GLU A 58 1.43 -21.49 0.07
N ILE A 59 1.16 -21.30 1.36
CA ILE A 59 -0.04 -20.59 1.81
C ILE A 59 0.27 -19.10 1.78
N ARG A 60 -0.56 -18.30 1.13
CA ARG A 60 -0.47 -16.83 1.15
C ARG A 60 -1.56 -16.24 1.99
N HIS A 61 -1.16 -15.33 2.87
CA HIS A 61 -2.04 -14.65 3.79
C HIS A 61 -2.51 -13.30 3.23
N LEU A 62 -3.68 -12.84 3.68
CA LEU A 62 -4.28 -11.59 3.23
C LEU A 62 -3.36 -10.37 3.42
N PRO A 63 -2.71 -10.17 4.60
CA PRO A 63 -1.81 -9.03 4.80
C PRO A 63 -0.63 -9.02 3.84
N GLU A 64 -0.01 -10.19 3.62
CA GLU A 64 1.13 -10.32 2.71
C GLU A 64 0.73 -9.99 1.26
N LEU A 65 -0.42 -10.50 0.80
CA LEU A 65 -0.88 -10.22 -0.55
C LEU A 65 -1.19 -8.73 -0.75
N LEU A 66 -1.84 -8.10 0.22
CA LEU A 66 -2.14 -6.67 0.18
C LEU A 66 -0.88 -5.82 0.19
N GLY A 67 0.07 -6.12 1.08
CA GLY A 67 1.34 -5.39 1.14
C GLY A 67 2.10 -5.43 -0.19
N ASN A 68 2.15 -6.59 -0.85
CA ASN A 68 2.77 -6.69 -2.18
C ASN A 68 2.03 -5.86 -3.23
N ILE A 69 0.70 -5.95 -3.28
CA ILE A 69 -0.11 -5.17 -4.25
C ILE A 69 0.05 -3.67 -4.02
N VAL A 70 0.11 -3.24 -2.76
CA VAL A 70 0.29 -1.84 -2.38
C VAL A 70 1.69 -1.35 -2.74
N ALA A 71 2.73 -2.14 -2.51
CA ALA A 71 4.09 -1.80 -2.90
C ALA A 71 4.24 -1.67 -4.43
N ASP A 72 3.51 -2.50 -5.19
CA ASP A 72 3.54 -2.52 -6.65
C ASP A 72 2.56 -1.49 -7.30
N ALA A 73 1.72 -0.81 -6.52
CA ALA A 73 0.66 0.06 -7.04
C ALA A 73 1.13 1.44 -7.54
N PRO A 74 2.04 2.17 -6.86
CA PRO A 74 2.57 3.44 -7.36
C PRO A 74 3.17 3.33 -8.75
N GLU A 75 2.99 4.37 -9.56
CA GLU A 75 3.68 4.49 -10.84
C GLU A 75 5.14 4.90 -10.61
N GLY A 76 6.08 4.28 -11.32
CA GLY A 76 7.51 4.58 -11.18
C GLY A 76 8.17 3.91 -9.97
N ASP A 77 9.49 4.12 -9.84
CA ASP A 77 10.30 3.45 -8.84
C ASP A 77 10.37 4.31 -7.57
N TRP A 78 9.31 4.28 -6.77
CA TRP A 78 9.23 5.04 -5.50
C TRP A 78 10.29 4.60 -4.48
N VAL A 79 10.91 3.44 -4.68
CA VAL A 79 11.96 2.88 -3.80
C VAL A 79 13.34 3.47 -4.11
N ASN A 80 13.56 3.99 -5.32
CA ASN A 80 14.88 4.46 -5.77
C ASN A 80 15.39 5.71 -5.05
N ASN A 81 16.61 6.13 -5.43
CA ASN A 81 17.46 7.15 -4.81
C ASN A 81 16.85 8.55 -4.63
N GLU A 82 15.71 8.81 -5.27
CA GLU A 82 14.94 10.05 -5.10
C GLU A 82 13.92 9.94 -3.95
N GLY A 83 13.55 8.71 -3.54
CA GLY A 83 12.75 8.39 -2.36
C GLY A 83 11.33 8.94 -2.46
N GLY A 84 10.44 8.18 -3.08
CA GLY A 84 9.01 8.49 -3.13
C GLY A 84 8.34 8.25 -1.78
N TYR A 85 7.39 9.10 -1.40
CA TYR A 85 6.59 8.91 -0.19
C TYR A 85 5.15 9.30 -0.46
N GLY A 86 4.21 8.68 0.27
CA GLY A 86 2.80 8.96 0.06
C GLY A 86 1.89 7.93 0.68
N SER A 87 0.65 7.93 0.21
CA SER A 87 -0.39 7.03 0.69
C SER A 87 -1.02 6.24 -0.45
N VAL A 88 -1.33 4.99 -0.18
CA VAL A 88 -2.10 4.12 -1.08
C VAL A 88 -3.40 3.72 -0.40
N TYR A 89 -4.51 3.91 -1.12
CA TYR A 89 -5.86 3.64 -0.67
C TYR A 89 -6.46 2.49 -1.45
N VAL A 90 -6.95 1.47 -0.74
CA VAL A 90 -7.63 0.32 -1.33
C VAL A 90 -9.12 0.41 -1.01
N ARG A 91 -9.97 0.56 -2.04
CA ARG A 91 -11.41 0.81 -1.90
C ARG A 91 -12.23 -0.24 -2.64
N PRO A 92 -12.61 -1.34 -1.95
CA PRO A 92 -13.27 -2.48 -2.60
C PRO A 92 -14.63 -2.15 -3.21
N PHE A 93 -15.33 -1.12 -2.74
CA PHE A 93 -16.71 -0.80 -3.12
C PHE A 93 -16.85 0.37 -4.10
N GLU A 94 -15.79 1.11 -4.43
CA GLU A 94 -15.88 2.30 -5.29
C GLU A 94 -15.85 1.97 -6.80
N GLY A 95 -15.45 0.76 -7.19
CA GLY A 95 -15.47 0.28 -8.58
C GLY A 95 -16.62 -0.68 -8.87
N GLU A 96 -17.16 -0.64 -10.11
CA GLU A 96 -18.29 -1.48 -10.54
C GLU A 96 -17.92 -2.98 -10.60
N GLU A 97 -16.69 -3.31 -11.04
CA GLU A 97 -16.26 -4.71 -11.25
C GLU A 97 -14.91 -5.04 -10.59
N ALA A 98 -14.00 -4.08 -10.48
CA ALA A 98 -12.64 -4.28 -9.96
C ALA A 98 -12.40 -3.66 -8.58
N LEU A 99 -11.27 -4.02 -7.97
CA LEU A 99 -10.72 -3.37 -6.78
C LEU A 99 -10.15 -2.01 -7.18
N THR A 100 -10.64 -0.92 -6.59
CA THR A 100 -10.06 0.42 -6.78
C THR A 100 -8.84 0.58 -5.88
N ILE A 101 -7.74 1.04 -6.47
CA ILE A 101 -6.50 1.37 -5.77
C ILE A 101 -6.09 2.77 -6.22
N ASP A 102 -6.08 3.71 -5.30
CA ASP A 102 -5.68 5.10 -5.54
C ASP A 102 -4.34 5.37 -4.85
N CYS A 103 -3.42 6.01 -5.57
CA CYS A 103 -2.10 6.34 -5.07
C CYS A 103 -1.96 7.88 -5.01
N ASP A 104 -1.63 8.40 -3.84
CA ASP A 104 -1.25 9.81 -3.63
C ASP A 104 0.23 9.84 -3.25
N MET A 105 1.09 9.85 -4.27
CA MET A 105 2.55 9.73 -4.13
C MET A 105 3.23 11.04 -4.51
N SER A 106 4.24 11.40 -3.72
CA SER A 106 5.17 12.49 -3.97
C SER A 106 6.57 11.93 -4.20
N TYR A 107 7.27 12.44 -5.21
CA TYR A 107 8.63 12.03 -5.58
C TYR A 107 9.54 13.25 -5.45
N ARG A 108 10.73 13.09 -4.86
CA ARG A 108 11.67 14.22 -4.77
C ARG A 108 12.43 14.33 -6.07
N GLU A 109 12.35 15.47 -6.75
CA GLU A 109 13.20 15.73 -7.91
C GLU A 109 14.65 15.97 -7.48
N ASP A 110 15.57 15.56 -8.34
CA ASP A 110 17.01 15.77 -8.20
C ASP A 110 17.33 17.26 -7.96
N GLY A 111 17.70 17.63 -6.73
CA GLY A 111 18.11 19.00 -6.38
C GLY A 111 17.43 19.66 -5.17
N ASP A 112 16.44 19.03 -4.53
CA ASP A 112 15.77 19.58 -3.33
C ASP A 112 16.50 19.23 -2.01
N TYR A 113 17.84 19.28 -2.04
CA TYR A 113 18.61 19.31 -0.81
C TYR A 113 18.63 20.75 -0.32
N PRO A 114 18.27 21.05 0.95
CA PRO A 114 18.65 22.31 1.54
C PRO A 114 20.17 22.35 1.51
N SER A 115 20.72 23.13 0.57
CA SER A 115 22.16 23.35 0.47
C SER A 115 22.64 23.74 1.86
N CYS A 116 23.39 22.86 2.54
CA CYS A 116 24.05 23.25 3.77
C CYS A 116 24.80 24.55 3.46
N PRO A 117 24.57 25.66 4.19
CA PRO A 117 25.31 26.87 3.92
C PRO A 117 26.78 26.53 4.11
N ALA A 118 27.55 26.65 3.03
CA ALA A 118 28.99 26.47 3.05
C ALA A 118 29.54 27.39 4.13
N SER A 119 29.95 26.80 5.25
CA SER A 119 30.75 27.50 6.25
C SER A 119 32.08 27.75 5.57
N SER A 120 32.23 28.96 5.01
CA SER A 120 33.49 29.42 4.45
C SER A 120 34.46 29.71 5.60
N PRO A 121 35.76 29.39 5.44
CA PRO A 121 36.77 29.49 6.49
C PRO A 121 37.08 30.94 6.91
#